data_AF-A0A349X8P8-F1
#
_entry.id   AF-A0A349X8P8-F1
#
_cell.length_a   1.000
_cell.length_b   1.000
_cell.length_c   1.000
_cell.angle_alpha   90.00
_cell.angle_beta   90.00
_cell.angle_gamma   90.00
#
_symmetry.space_group_name_H-M   'P 1'
#
loop_
_entity.id
_entity.type
_entity.pdbx_description
1 polymer ?
#
loop_
_entity_poly.entity_id
_entity_poly.type
_entity_poly.pdbx_seq_one_letter_code
_entity_poly.pdbx_strand_id
1 'polypeptide(L)' 'WAEYVFYSDNAIQVVREWWMHSASSYWFIAERHTGSDEILKTYPSTELFKERVEFAAKATGQTS' A
#
# COMPACT_ATOMS: atom_id res chain seq x y z
N TRP A 1 -17.89 -17.02 -3.73
CA TRP A 1 -16.68 -17.47 -2.99
C TRP A 1 -15.41 -17.31 -3.82
N ALA A 2 -15.48 -17.31 -5.15
CA ALA A 2 -14.37 -16.85 -6.00
C ALA A 2 -14.37 -15.32 -6.18
N GLU A 3 -15.55 -14.67 -6.17
CA GLU A 3 -15.64 -13.23 -6.43
C GLU A 3 -14.84 -12.39 -5.43
N TYR A 4 -14.93 -12.68 -4.12
CA TYR A 4 -14.25 -11.89 -3.07
C TYR A 4 -12.72 -12.06 -3.04
N VAL A 5 -12.20 -13.18 -3.55
CA VAL A 5 -10.76 -13.49 -3.51
C VAL A 5 -10.05 -12.94 -4.76
N PHE A 6 -10.76 -12.87 -5.89
CA PHE A 6 -10.16 -12.53 -7.18
C PHE A 6 -10.65 -11.20 -7.78
N TYR A 7 -11.83 -10.70 -7.41
CA TYR A 7 -12.30 -9.40 -7.89
C TYR A 7 -11.87 -8.31 -6.93
N SER A 8 -10.64 -7.83 -7.13
CA SER A 8 -10.30 -6.46 -6.77
C SER A 8 -10.79 -5.58 -7.92
N ASP A 9 -11.55 -4.52 -7.63
CA ASP A 9 -11.86 -3.51 -8.63
C ASP A 9 -10.53 -2.98 -9.16
N ASN A 10 -10.12 -3.40 -10.37
CA ASN A 10 -8.82 -3.07 -10.95
C ASN A 10 -8.89 -1.67 -11.55
N ALA A 11 -9.44 -0.73 -10.77
CA ALA A 11 -9.59 0.65 -11.13
C ALA A 11 -8.19 1.20 -11.38
N ILE A 12 -7.96 1.61 -12.62
CA ILE A 12 -6.78 2.36 -13.03
C ILE A 12 -6.73 3.60 -12.16
N GLN A 13 -5.76 3.63 -11.24
CA GLN A 13 -5.63 4.69 -10.26
C GLN A 13 -4.16 4.88 -9.91
N VAL A 14 -3.88 6.00 -9.26
CA VAL A 14 -2.58 6.26 -8.66
C VAL A 14 -2.58 5.67 -7.26
N VAL A 15 -1.72 4.67 -7.01
CA VAL A 15 -1.59 3.99 -5.71
C VAL A 15 -0.22 4.25 -5.10
N ARG A 16 -0.13 4.17 -3.76
CA ARG A 16 1.13 4.20 -3.01
C ARG A 16 1.43 2.81 -2.44
N GLU A 17 2.56 2.26 -2.82
CA GLU A 17 2.94 0.87 -2.50
C GLU A 17 4.36 0.79 -1.95
N TRP A 18 4.65 -0.26 -1.18
CA TRP A 18 6.00 -0.55 -0.71
C TRP A 18 6.81 -1.28 -1.77
N TRP A 19 8.00 -0.77 -2.04
CA TRP A 19 8.94 -1.32 -3.02
C TRP A 19 10.29 -1.57 -2.34
N MET A 20 10.97 -2.63 -2.79
CA MET A 20 12.30 -2.99 -2.33
C MET A 20 13.30 -2.90 -3.49
N HIS A 21 14.33 -2.09 -3.33
CA HIS A 21 15.50 -2.14 -4.20
C HIS A 21 16.41 -3.30 -3.73
N SER A 22 16.39 -4.40 -4.48
CA SER A 22 17.04 -5.66 -4.09
C SER A 22 18.54 -5.53 -3.84
N ALA A 23 19.25 -4.79 -4.70
CA ALA A 23 20.71 -4.67 -4.63
C ALA A 23 21.21 -3.99 -3.34
N SER A 24 20.47 -3.00 -2.82
CA SER A 24 20.81 -2.31 -1.57
C SER A 24 19.95 -2.74 -0.39
N SER A 25 19.02 -3.68 -0.59
CA SER A 25 17.99 -4.05 0.39
C SER A 25 17.24 -2.85 0.99
N TYR A 26 17.01 -1.82 0.17
CA TYR A 26 16.39 -0.57 0.61
C TYR A 26 14.90 -0.55 0.33
N TRP A 27 14.10 -0.28 1.35
CA TRP A 27 12.65 -0.17 1.25
C TRP A 27 12.20 1.29 1.15
N PHE A 28 11.31 1.55 0.20
CA PHE A 28 10.75 2.87 -0.05
C PHE A 28 9.31 2.77 -0.55
N ILE A 29 8.61 3.89 -0.61
CA ILE A 29 7.25 3.95 -1.11
C ILE A 29 7.30 4.53 -2.53
N ALA A 30 6.63 3.89 -3.48
CA ALA A 30 6.44 4.39 -4.83
C ALA A 30 4.97 4.72 -5.06
N GLU A 31 4.74 5.86 -5.70
CA GLU A 31 3.43 6.25 -6.24
C GLU A 31 3.39 5.87 -7.72
N ARG A 32 2.51 4.93 -8.06
CA ARG A 32 2.47 4.26 -9.36
C ARG A 32 1.08 4.32 -9.95
N HIS A 33 0.99 4.59 -11.25
CA HIS A 33 -0.25 4.50 -11.99
C HIS A 33 -0.50 3.05 -12.42
N THR A 34 -1.50 2.38 -11.84
CA THR A 34 -1.72 0.93 -12.01
C THR A 34 -2.09 0.50 -13.43
N GLY A 35 -2.58 1.42 -14.26
CA GLY A 35 -2.93 1.12 -15.66
C GLY A 35 -1.77 1.25 -16.65
N SER A 36 -0.85 2.20 -16.44
CA SER A 36 0.29 2.45 -17.33
C SER A 36 1.61 1.89 -16.78
N ASP A 37 1.62 1.47 -15.52
CA ASP A 37 2.80 1.05 -14.77
C ASP A 37 3.86 2.16 -14.61
N GLU A 38 3.46 3.42 -14.81
CA GLU A 38 4.34 4.58 -14.67
C GLU A 38 4.56 4.93 -13.20
N ILE A 39 5.83 5.13 -12.82
CA ILE A 39 6.22 5.63 -11.50
C ILE A 39 6.19 7.17 -11.53
N LEU A 40 5.26 7.76 -10.79
CA LEU A 40 5.07 9.21 -10.73
C LEU A 40 6.00 9.85 -9.69
N LYS A 41 6.19 9.19 -8.54
CA LYS A 41 7.03 9.70 -7.45
C LYS A 41 7.52 8.58 -6.53
N THR A 42 8.65 8.82 -5.86
CA THR A 42 9.16 7.95 -4.79
C THR A 42 9.36 8.74 -3.50
N TYR A 43 9.21 8.06 -2.37
CA TYR A 43 9.33 8.63 -1.04
C TYR A 43 10.20 7.72 -0.17
N PRO A 44 11.18 8.26 0.58
CA PRO A 44 11.82 7.51 1.64
C PRO A 44 10.81 7.25 2.76
N SER A 45 10.93 6.09 3.43
CA SER A 45 10.04 5.72 4.54
C SER A 45 9.98 6.77 5.66
N THR A 46 11.11 7.45 5.90
CA THR A 46 11.26 8.52 6.90
C THR A 46 10.47 9.79 6.58
N GLU A 47 10.12 10.04 5.31
CA GLU A 47 9.33 11.21 4.92
C GLU A 47 7.85 11.01 5.26
N LEU A 48 7.32 9.81 4.99
CA LEU A 48 5.90 9.50 5.17
C LEU A 48 5.56 9.07 6.60
N PHE A 49 6.47 8.37 7.28
CA PHE A 49 6.23 7.83 8.63
C PHE A 49 7.22 8.41 9.63
N LYS A 50 7.01 9.69 9.98
CA LYS A 50 7.84 10.39 10.98
C LYS A 50 7.55 9.94 12.41
N GLU A 51 6.33 9.47 12.65
CA GLU A 51 5.83 9.06 13.95
C GLU A 51 5.25 7.65 13.85
N ARG A 52 5.31 6.93 14.97
CA ARG A 52 4.71 5.60 15.09
C ARG A 52 3.20 5.74 15.00
N VAL A 53 2.60 5.14 13.96
CA VAL A 53 1.15 5.03 13.84
C VAL A 53 0.70 3.78 14.58
N GLU A 54 -0.09 3.98 15.65
CA GLU A 54 -0.80 2.90 16.33
C GLU A 54 -2.12 2.64 15.63
N PHE A 55 -2.31 1.42 15.12
CA PHE A 55 -3.58 1.02 14.54
C PHE A 55 -4.44 0.42 15.64
N ALA A 56 -5.53 1.12 16.01
CA ALA A 56 -6.50 0.58 16.94
C ALA A 56 -7.03 -0.76 16.41
N ALA A 57 -6.97 -1.81 17.23
CA ALA A 57 -7.59 -3.08 16.90
C ALA A 57 -9.08 -2.81 16.63
N LYS A 58 -9.55 -3.26 15.46
CA LYS A 58 -10.97 -3.12 15.08
C LYS A 58 -11.80 -3.79 16.17
N ALA A 59 -12.64 -3.02 16.87
CA ALA A 59 -13.48 -3.55 17.94
C ALA A 59 -14.30 -4.72 17.37
N THR A 60 -13.98 -5.93 17.82
CA THR A 60 -14.73 -7.13 17.50
C THR A 60 -16.12 -6.92 18.09
N GLY A 61 -17.11 -6.69 17.22
CA GLY A 61 -18.49 -6.50 17.65
C GLY A 61 -18.92 -7.67 18.54
N GLN A 62 -19.31 -7.36 19.78
CA GLN A 62 -20.12 -8.23 20.61
C GLN A 62 -21.44 -8.45 19.87
N THR A 63 -21.64 -9.67 19.36
CA THR A 63 -22.96 -10.18 18.99
C THR A 63 -23.49 -11.05 20.12
N SER A 64 -24.60 -10.56 20.69
CA SER A 64 -25.67 -11.25 21.43
C SER A 64 -25.40 -11.80 22.83
#